data_AF-A0A2J2H905-F1
#
_entry.id   AF-A0A2J2H905-F1
#
_cell.length_a   1.000
_cell.length_b   1.000
_cell.length_c   1.000
_cell.angle_alpha   90.00
_cell.angle_beta   90.00
_cell.angle_gamma   90.00
#
_symmetry.space_group_name_H-M   'P 1'
#
loop_
_entity.id
_entity.type
_entity.pdbx_description
1 polymer ?
#
loop_
_entity_poly.entity_id
_entity_poly.type
_entity_poly.pdbx_seq_one_letter_code
_entity_poly.pdbx_strand_id
1 'polypeptide(L)'
;MERKFSVDELRRRLELALRPAEPPTVEEVLAAVERNGKLRGPADWVFPAWRLYVDYVVEEIIGRFKPSAEEEEQLRDFGRKLNTLLERAERQAKAELTAIYKAVVDGTYRVENDKLYISDRVWMYVREGFAPHIIIHGVTAKARFPDVLKLPRERLELLQLGWRASDEGEMGGRPFMGTTQPWQVFAWTATRYGELYAYVASANLTREGASVHIQINAKSWRQRWSKAEAIDLVASHLRRGEWAPVLTMWLGDGKAERSEVLSGEYKLVIAAKEPWRPNPSASASKALVARGREAFERLRESAGVYGKLLDLLKAHKWIDVKLATDDGFRAAFKLNTEKRGIDVLREAYGRNGVETSAEQLGYVERNSRRRNGVVVVAGVVMYLELVSGRGGSLVAKYFTRDAGKALAAAGRLESAGLRPNVVRSGPNYVVYIATADLLRLAERDGEIRRAVALYLAEKAKDGTPRQRELAEKILKRHPFFLPNRLAASLKPASP
;
A
#
# COMPACT_ATOMS: atom_id res chain seq x y z
N MET A 1 3.40 -18.16 -38.76
CA MET A 1 4.04 -17.46 -37.62
C MET A 1 3.03 -17.42 -36.49
N GLU A 2 3.23 -18.22 -35.45
CA GLU A 2 2.28 -18.31 -34.33
C GLU A 2 2.16 -16.95 -33.62
N ARG A 3 0.93 -16.50 -33.36
CA ARG A 3 0.67 -15.29 -32.58
C ARG A 3 1.10 -15.53 -31.13
N LYS A 4 2.16 -14.82 -30.70
CA LYS A 4 2.74 -14.92 -29.35
C LYS A 4 2.06 -14.02 -28.30
N PHE A 5 0.91 -13.42 -28.62
CA PHE A 5 0.12 -12.63 -27.67
C PHE A 5 -1.38 -12.88 -27.85
N SER A 6 -2.14 -12.78 -26.75
CA SER A 6 -3.60 -12.92 -26.77
C SER A 6 -4.24 -11.59 -27.21
N VAL A 7 -5.00 -11.66 -28.31
CA VAL A 7 -5.79 -10.52 -28.82
C VAL A 7 -6.89 -10.13 -27.85
N ASP A 8 -7.51 -11.12 -27.18
CA ASP A 8 -8.54 -10.86 -26.17
C ASP A 8 -7.98 -10.14 -24.94
N GLU A 9 -6.81 -10.54 -24.46
CA GLU A 9 -6.11 -9.84 -23.38
C GLU A 9 -5.75 -8.41 -23.81
N LEU A 10 -5.26 -8.23 -25.04
CA LEU A 10 -4.94 -6.91 -25.56
C LEU A 10 -6.19 -6.01 -25.62
N ARG A 11 -7.30 -6.55 -26.15
CA ARG A 11 -8.59 -5.86 -26.21
C ARG A 11 -9.05 -5.43 -24.81
N ARG A 12 -9.02 -6.33 -23.82
CA ARG A 12 -9.37 -6.02 -22.43
C ARG A 12 -8.52 -4.88 -21.86
N ARG A 13 -7.22 -4.86 -22.14
CA ARG A 13 -6.33 -3.78 -21.68
C ARG A 13 -6.61 -2.45 -22.37
N LEU A 14 -6.95 -2.46 -23.65
CA LEU A 14 -7.39 -1.27 -24.39
C LEU A 14 -8.71 -0.74 -23.83
N GLU A 15 -9.69 -1.60 -23.55
CA GLU A 15 -10.96 -1.23 -22.91
C GLU A 15 -10.73 -0.58 -21.54
N LEU A 16 -9.83 -1.14 -20.72
CA LEU A 16 -9.46 -0.54 -19.43
C LEU A 16 -8.75 0.81 -19.59
N ALA A 17 -7.87 0.95 -20.59
CA ALA A 17 -7.13 2.18 -20.83
C ALA A 17 -7.99 3.29 -21.44
N LEU A 18 -9.03 2.96 -22.19
CA LEU A 18 -9.91 3.92 -22.88
C LEU A 18 -11.23 4.20 -22.14
N ARG A 19 -11.50 3.49 -21.05
CA ARG A 19 -12.72 3.72 -20.25
C ARG A 19 -12.78 5.17 -19.76
N PRO A 20 -13.91 5.87 -19.88
CA PRO A 20 -14.08 7.16 -19.23
C PRO A 20 -13.81 7.06 -17.72
N ALA A 21 -13.22 8.10 -17.15
CA ALA A 21 -12.96 8.21 -15.73
C ALA A 21 -13.25 9.63 -15.26
N GLU A 22 -13.69 9.75 -14.01
CA GLU A 22 -13.78 11.04 -13.35
C GLU A 22 -12.36 11.60 -13.11
N PRO A 23 -12.21 12.93 -13.07
CA PRO A 23 -10.93 13.54 -12.75
C PRO A 23 -10.40 13.06 -11.38
N PRO A 24 -9.10 12.74 -11.26
CA PRO A 24 -8.51 12.30 -10.00
C PRO A 24 -8.52 13.40 -8.95
N THR A 25 -8.62 13.01 -7.67
CA THR A 25 -8.31 13.89 -6.53
C THR A 25 -6.87 13.73 -6.08
N VAL A 26 -6.33 14.71 -5.34
CA VAL A 26 -4.96 14.64 -4.83
C VAL A 26 -4.81 13.43 -3.90
N GLU A 27 -5.80 13.19 -3.04
CA GLU A 27 -5.82 12.09 -2.09
C GLU A 27 -5.76 10.72 -2.77
N GLU A 28 -6.52 10.54 -3.87
CA GLU A 28 -6.50 9.31 -4.66
C GLU A 28 -5.13 9.06 -5.30
N VAL A 29 -4.54 10.11 -5.87
CA VAL A 29 -3.23 10.06 -6.52
C VAL A 29 -2.15 9.72 -5.51
N LEU A 30 -2.13 10.42 -4.37
CA LEU A 30 -1.18 10.14 -3.29
C LEU A 30 -1.37 8.73 -2.75
N ALA A 31 -2.61 8.28 -2.52
CA ALA A 31 -2.87 6.92 -2.07
C ALA A 31 -2.36 5.85 -3.06
N ALA A 32 -2.46 6.10 -4.37
CA ALA A 32 -1.88 5.22 -5.39
C ALA A 32 -0.34 5.19 -5.34
N VAL A 33 0.30 6.37 -5.25
CA VAL A 33 1.77 6.47 -5.11
C VAL A 33 2.26 5.83 -3.81
N GLU A 34 1.57 6.02 -2.69
CA GLU A 34 1.92 5.39 -1.40
C GLU A 34 1.76 3.86 -1.45
N ARG A 35 0.78 3.36 -2.21
CA ARG A 35 0.50 1.92 -2.30
C ARG A 35 1.62 1.14 -2.98
N ASN A 36 2.08 1.59 -4.15
CA ASN A 36 3.05 0.85 -4.96
C ASN A 36 3.93 1.73 -5.85
N GLY A 37 3.92 3.03 -5.64
CA GLY A 37 4.73 4.01 -6.37
C GLY A 37 4.28 4.30 -7.78
N LYS A 38 3.18 3.71 -8.26
CA LYS A 38 2.78 3.76 -9.67
C LYS A 38 1.40 4.37 -9.82
N LEU A 39 1.22 5.14 -10.89
CA LEU A 39 -0.08 5.62 -11.35
C LEU A 39 -0.51 4.78 -12.54
N ARG A 40 -1.67 4.13 -12.39
CA ARG A 40 -2.28 3.25 -13.39
C ARG A 40 -3.78 3.46 -13.39
N GLY A 41 -4.37 3.48 -14.57
CA GLY A 41 -5.80 3.67 -14.74
C GLY A 41 -6.12 4.02 -16.18
N PRO A 42 -7.36 4.40 -16.49
CA PRO A 42 -7.69 4.90 -17.81
C PRO A 42 -6.83 6.12 -18.19
N ALA A 43 -6.63 6.35 -19.48
CA ALA A 43 -5.85 7.48 -20.00
C ALA A 43 -6.38 8.82 -19.43
N ASP A 44 -7.70 8.94 -19.36
CA ASP A 44 -8.45 10.09 -18.83
C ASP A 44 -8.27 10.31 -17.32
N TRP A 45 -7.71 9.33 -16.62
CA TRP A 45 -7.37 9.44 -15.20
C TRP A 45 -5.86 9.57 -14.99
N VAL A 46 -5.07 8.71 -15.64
CA VAL A 46 -3.63 8.56 -15.35
C VAL A 46 -2.82 9.79 -15.76
N PHE A 47 -3.12 10.42 -16.90
CA PHE A 47 -2.41 11.63 -17.32
C PHE A 47 -2.75 12.84 -16.43
N PRO A 48 -4.03 13.12 -16.11
CA PRO A 48 -4.37 14.10 -15.08
C PRO A 48 -3.76 13.79 -13.70
N ALA A 49 -3.73 12.52 -13.29
CA ALA A 49 -3.16 12.11 -12.01
C ALA A 49 -1.66 12.43 -11.93
N TRP A 50 -0.93 12.23 -13.03
CA TRP A 50 0.48 12.63 -13.11
C TRP A 50 0.66 14.15 -12.97
N ARG A 51 -0.17 14.96 -13.64
CA ARG A 51 -0.11 16.43 -13.52
C ARG A 51 -0.40 16.89 -12.10
N LEU A 52 -1.46 16.34 -11.51
CA LEU A 52 -1.86 16.64 -10.14
C LEU A 52 -0.76 16.29 -9.12
N TYR A 53 -0.08 15.16 -9.32
CA TYR A 53 1.09 14.80 -8.51
C TYR A 53 2.26 15.77 -8.71
N VAL A 54 2.54 16.19 -9.95
CA VAL A 54 3.60 17.17 -10.24
C VAL A 54 3.34 18.49 -9.52
N ASP A 55 2.11 19.00 -9.61
CA ASP A 55 1.70 20.25 -8.95
C ASP A 55 1.84 20.14 -7.43
N TYR A 56 1.32 19.05 -6.85
CA TYR A 56 1.45 18.76 -5.42
C TYR A 56 2.92 18.77 -4.98
N VAL A 57 3.79 18.02 -5.67
CA VAL A 57 5.19 17.90 -5.28
C VAL A 57 5.94 19.23 -5.41
N VAL A 58 5.67 20.01 -6.45
CA VAL A 58 6.32 21.32 -6.63
C VAL A 58 5.96 22.24 -5.45
N GLU A 59 4.68 22.39 -5.11
CA GLU A 59 4.26 23.23 -3.98
C GLU A 59 4.83 22.74 -2.65
N GLU A 60 4.81 21.42 -2.42
CA GLU A 60 5.36 20.87 -1.19
C GLU A 60 6.87 21.09 -1.08
N ILE A 61 7.63 20.97 -2.18
CA ILE A 61 9.07 21.23 -2.17
C ILE A 61 9.32 22.69 -1.82
N ILE A 62 8.57 23.61 -2.44
CA ILE A 62 8.65 25.05 -2.16
C ILE A 62 8.37 25.32 -0.67
N GLY A 63 7.25 24.80 -0.15
CA GLY A 63 6.86 25.00 1.24
C GLY A 63 7.83 24.40 2.25
N ARG A 64 8.42 23.24 1.95
CA ARG A 64 9.26 22.50 2.89
C ARG A 64 10.74 22.88 2.85
N PHE A 65 11.29 23.09 1.66
CA PHE A 65 12.71 23.39 1.46
C PHE A 65 13.00 24.88 1.39
N LYS A 66 11.96 25.72 1.24
CA LYS A 66 12.07 27.19 1.22
C LYS A 66 13.20 27.68 0.29
N PRO A 67 13.14 27.33 -1.01
CA PRO A 67 14.14 27.75 -1.99
C PRO A 67 14.20 29.28 -2.10
N SER A 68 15.27 29.80 -2.72
CA SER A 68 15.31 31.23 -3.07
C SER A 68 14.20 31.58 -4.08
N ALA A 69 13.91 32.87 -4.27
CA ALA A 69 12.91 33.30 -5.25
C ALA A 69 13.21 32.78 -6.68
N GLU A 70 14.49 32.78 -7.09
CA GLU A 70 14.91 32.25 -8.38
C GLU A 70 14.70 30.73 -8.46
N GLU A 71 15.04 30.00 -7.39
CA GLU A 71 14.89 28.55 -7.33
C GLU A 71 13.41 28.13 -7.29
N GLU A 72 12.57 28.90 -6.60
CA GLU A 72 11.12 28.74 -6.61
C GLU A 72 10.57 28.92 -8.04
N GLU A 73 10.98 29.97 -8.74
CA GLU A 73 10.60 30.21 -10.13
C GLU A 73 11.03 29.03 -11.04
N GLN A 74 12.26 28.53 -10.85
CA GLN A 74 12.75 27.35 -11.58
C GLN A 74 11.91 26.09 -11.31
N LEU A 75 11.50 25.84 -10.06
CA LEU A 75 10.62 24.71 -9.72
C LEU A 75 9.23 24.85 -10.34
N ARG A 76 8.64 26.04 -10.27
CA ARG A 76 7.33 26.31 -10.87
C ARG A 76 7.38 26.17 -12.40
N ASP A 77 8.44 26.66 -13.04
CA ASP A 77 8.68 26.47 -14.48
C ASP A 77 8.86 25.00 -14.85
N PHE A 78 9.64 24.24 -14.06
CA PHE A 78 9.80 22.80 -14.23
C PHE A 78 8.46 22.07 -14.17
N GLY A 79 7.62 22.35 -13.17
CA GLY A 79 6.28 21.79 -13.04
C GLY A 79 5.38 22.09 -14.25
N ARG A 80 5.27 23.37 -14.63
CA ARG A 80 4.48 23.79 -15.81
C ARG A 80 4.93 23.09 -17.09
N LYS A 81 6.23 22.94 -17.30
CA LYS A 81 6.78 22.24 -18.47
C LYS A 81 6.45 20.75 -18.47
N LEU A 82 6.56 20.07 -17.33
CA LEU A 82 6.13 18.67 -17.22
C LEU A 82 4.63 18.51 -17.47
N ASN A 83 3.78 19.40 -16.93
CA ASN A 83 2.34 19.35 -17.18
C ASN A 83 2.01 19.53 -18.66
N THR A 84 2.66 20.49 -19.32
CA THR A 84 2.52 20.71 -20.77
C THR A 84 2.90 19.46 -21.57
N LEU A 85 3.96 18.74 -21.15
CA LEU A 85 4.33 17.47 -21.78
C LEU A 85 3.25 16.40 -21.60
N LEU A 86 2.76 16.25 -20.37
CA LEU A 86 1.73 15.26 -20.04
C LEU A 86 0.42 15.52 -20.80
N GLU A 87 0.00 16.78 -20.95
CA GLU A 87 -1.16 17.15 -21.77
C GLU A 87 -1.00 16.80 -23.25
N ARG A 88 0.16 17.10 -23.83
CA ARG A 88 0.42 16.77 -25.24
C ARG A 88 0.48 15.26 -25.46
N ALA A 89 1.13 14.55 -24.53
CA ALA A 89 1.22 13.10 -24.56
C ALA A 89 -0.14 12.42 -24.36
N GLU A 90 -1.02 12.98 -23.52
CA GLU A 90 -2.38 12.48 -23.31
C GLU A 90 -3.19 12.51 -24.61
N ARG A 91 -3.18 13.64 -25.33
CA ARG A 91 -3.89 13.78 -26.61
C ARG A 91 -3.40 12.76 -27.64
N GLN A 92 -2.07 12.60 -27.75
CA GLN A 92 -1.48 11.62 -28.65
C GLN A 92 -1.85 10.18 -28.25
N ALA A 93 -1.69 9.84 -26.97
CA ALA A 93 -1.97 8.51 -26.46
C ALA A 93 -3.44 8.12 -26.68
N LYS A 94 -4.39 9.01 -26.36
CA LYS A 94 -5.82 8.76 -26.57
C LYS A 94 -6.15 8.54 -28.03
N ALA A 95 -5.61 9.36 -28.93
CA ALA A 95 -5.85 9.22 -30.37
C ALA A 95 -5.33 7.88 -30.91
N GLU A 96 -4.07 7.53 -30.59
CA GLU A 96 -3.45 6.29 -31.06
C GLU A 96 -4.11 5.04 -30.46
N LEU A 97 -4.34 5.02 -29.14
CA LEU A 97 -5.00 3.89 -28.48
C LEU A 97 -6.43 3.68 -29.00
N THR A 98 -7.18 4.76 -29.28
CA THR A 98 -8.52 4.67 -29.85
C THR A 98 -8.49 4.07 -31.26
N ALA A 99 -7.54 4.50 -32.10
CA ALA A 99 -7.36 3.93 -33.42
C ALA A 99 -7.03 2.42 -33.33
N ILE A 100 -6.10 2.04 -32.46
CA ILE A 100 -5.71 0.64 -32.22
C ILE A 100 -6.90 -0.18 -31.76
N TYR A 101 -7.68 0.34 -30.82
CA TYR A 101 -8.86 -0.37 -30.32
C TYR A 101 -9.88 -0.66 -31.43
N LYS A 102 -10.21 0.33 -32.26
CA LYS A 102 -11.10 0.14 -33.42
C LYS A 102 -10.56 -0.93 -34.36
N ALA A 103 -9.27 -0.84 -34.73
CA ALA A 103 -8.66 -1.82 -35.62
C ALA A 103 -8.68 -3.24 -35.05
N VAL A 104 -8.44 -3.39 -33.74
CA VAL A 104 -8.50 -4.69 -33.04
C VAL A 104 -9.93 -5.26 -33.03
N VAL A 105 -10.94 -4.42 -32.81
CA VAL A 105 -12.37 -4.82 -32.84
C VAL A 105 -12.81 -5.23 -34.24
N ASP A 106 -12.41 -4.46 -35.26
CA ASP A 106 -12.82 -4.68 -36.65
C ASP A 106 -11.97 -5.74 -37.36
N GLY A 107 -10.89 -6.22 -36.73
CA GLY A 107 -9.95 -7.18 -37.33
C GLY A 107 -9.05 -6.57 -38.42
N THR A 108 -8.95 -5.24 -38.51
CA THR A 108 -8.26 -4.50 -39.58
C THR A 108 -6.81 -4.12 -39.21
N TYR A 109 -6.07 -5.07 -38.62
CA TYR A 109 -4.66 -4.87 -38.22
C TYR A 109 -3.75 -5.97 -38.77
N ARG A 110 -2.46 -5.63 -38.94
CA ARG A 110 -1.41 -6.61 -39.24
C ARG A 110 -0.46 -6.74 -38.04
N VAL A 111 0.08 -7.94 -37.84
CA VAL A 111 1.09 -8.20 -36.80
C VAL A 111 2.37 -8.68 -37.46
N GLU A 112 3.48 -8.00 -37.17
CA GLU A 112 4.80 -8.31 -37.73
C GLU A 112 5.88 -7.82 -36.77
N ASN A 113 6.96 -8.59 -36.57
CA ASN A 113 8.13 -8.19 -35.78
C ASN A 113 7.80 -7.61 -34.38
N ASP A 114 6.98 -8.33 -33.60
CA ASP A 114 6.50 -7.92 -32.27
C ASP A 114 5.72 -6.59 -32.24
N LYS A 115 5.18 -6.16 -33.39
CA LYS A 115 4.38 -4.95 -33.53
C LYS A 115 3.02 -5.24 -34.15
N LEU A 116 2.00 -4.55 -33.65
CA LEU A 116 0.67 -4.47 -34.23
C LEU A 116 0.57 -3.15 -34.99
N TYR A 117 0.29 -3.23 -36.29
CA TYR A 117 0.16 -2.07 -37.16
C TYR A 117 -1.28 -1.89 -37.63
N ILE A 118 -1.71 -0.63 -37.66
CA ILE A 118 -2.91 -0.17 -38.38
C ILE A 118 -2.48 0.55 -39.66
N SER A 119 -1.39 1.31 -39.56
CA SER A 119 -0.73 1.99 -40.67
C SER A 119 0.76 2.13 -40.33
N ASP A 120 1.56 2.64 -41.27
CA ASP A 120 3.00 2.87 -41.02
C ASP A 120 3.26 3.91 -39.91
N ARG A 121 2.27 4.78 -39.63
CA ARG A 121 2.37 5.83 -38.60
C ARG A 121 1.73 5.44 -37.27
N VAL A 122 0.81 4.46 -37.25
CA VAL A 122 0.09 4.06 -36.05
C VAL A 122 0.29 2.57 -35.82
N TRP A 123 1.09 2.27 -34.79
CA TRP A 123 1.44 0.92 -34.43
C TRP A 123 1.78 0.84 -32.92
N MET A 124 1.80 -0.37 -32.39
CA MET A 124 2.02 -0.66 -30.98
C MET A 124 2.96 -1.86 -30.84
N TYR A 125 3.84 -1.81 -29.85
CA TYR A 125 4.62 -2.99 -29.47
C TYR A 125 3.73 -3.98 -28.72
N VAL A 126 3.81 -5.25 -29.09
CA VAL A 126 3.03 -6.38 -28.53
C VAL A 126 3.92 -7.57 -28.18
N ARG A 127 5.19 -7.31 -27.89
CA ARG A 127 6.21 -8.31 -27.57
C ARG A 127 5.79 -9.18 -26.37
N GLU A 128 5.95 -10.49 -26.53
CA GLU A 128 5.69 -11.47 -25.47
C GLU A 128 6.53 -11.17 -24.21
N GLY A 129 5.90 -11.31 -23.02
CA GLY A 129 6.54 -11.04 -21.73
C GLY A 129 6.60 -9.56 -21.33
N PHE A 130 6.24 -8.62 -22.22
CA PHE A 130 6.19 -7.20 -21.93
C PHE A 130 4.76 -6.65 -21.99
N ALA A 131 4.53 -5.52 -21.30
CA ALA A 131 3.27 -4.80 -21.47
C ALA A 131 3.23 -4.19 -22.88
N PRO A 132 2.13 -4.38 -23.64
CA PRO A 132 1.97 -3.68 -24.90
C PRO A 132 2.04 -2.18 -24.71
N HIS A 133 2.62 -1.44 -25.64
CA HIS A 133 2.79 -0.01 -25.48
C HIS A 133 2.91 0.73 -26.81
N ILE A 134 2.48 1.98 -26.80
CA ILE A 134 2.68 2.94 -27.90
C ILE A 134 3.81 3.91 -27.56
N ILE A 135 4.49 4.41 -28.58
CA ILE A 135 5.54 5.42 -28.43
C ILE A 135 4.91 6.80 -28.59
N ILE A 136 5.28 7.71 -27.70
CA ILE A 136 4.87 9.12 -27.80
C ILE A 136 5.97 9.88 -28.53
N HIS A 137 5.61 10.54 -29.63
CA HIS A 137 6.56 11.14 -30.56
C HIS A 137 6.56 12.67 -30.44
N GLY A 138 7.75 13.28 -30.34
CA GLY A 138 7.93 14.73 -30.43
C GLY A 138 7.46 15.53 -29.20
N VAL A 139 7.03 14.88 -28.13
CA VAL A 139 6.60 15.53 -26.88
C VAL A 139 7.77 15.68 -25.92
N THR A 140 8.52 16.79 -26.02
CA THR A 140 9.79 16.99 -25.27
C THR A 140 9.92 18.40 -24.69
N ALA A 141 10.62 18.56 -23.57
CA ALA A 141 10.87 19.85 -22.93
C ALA A 141 12.30 19.96 -22.36
N LYS A 142 12.82 21.19 -22.35
CA LYS A 142 14.02 21.58 -21.60
C LYS A 142 13.61 22.37 -20.37
N ALA A 143 14.02 21.91 -19.19
CA ALA A 143 13.68 22.54 -17.92
C ALA A 143 14.91 22.57 -17.01
N ARG A 144 14.87 23.40 -15.97
CA ARG A 144 15.92 23.46 -14.95
C ARG A 144 15.32 23.08 -13.60
N PHE A 145 15.97 22.20 -12.87
CA PHE A 145 15.60 21.83 -11.50
C PHE A 145 16.67 22.38 -10.55
N PRO A 146 16.35 23.17 -9.52
CA PRO A 146 17.36 23.75 -8.65
C PRO A 146 17.96 22.72 -7.68
N ASP A 147 19.10 23.06 -7.08
CA ASP A 147 19.67 22.26 -5.98
C ASP A 147 18.87 22.50 -4.69
N VAL A 148 17.77 21.75 -4.54
CA VAL A 148 16.88 21.85 -3.37
C VAL A 148 17.45 21.16 -2.13
N LEU A 149 18.40 20.24 -2.29
CA LEU A 149 18.90 19.44 -1.17
C LEU A 149 20.05 20.12 -0.44
N LYS A 150 20.79 21.03 -1.11
CA LYS A 150 21.93 21.77 -0.55
C LYS A 150 22.95 20.86 0.14
N LEU A 151 23.15 19.68 -0.42
CA LEU A 151 24.05 18.67 0.17
C LEU A 151 25.51 19.01 -0.16
N PRO A 152 26.45 18.76 0.77
CA PRO A 152 27.86 18.71 0.45
C PRO A 152 28.13 17.76 -0.73
N ARG A 153 29.12 18.08 -1.56
CA ARG A 153 29.40 17.35 -2.80
C ARG A 153 29.66 15.87 -2.54
N GLU A 154 30.41 15.55 -1.50
CA GLU A 154 30.74 14.18 -1.09
C GLU A 154 29.46 13.39 -0.78
N ARG A 155 28.49 14.02 -0.11
CA ARG A 155 27.22 13.36 0.22
C ARG A 155 26.32 13.18 -0.99
N LEU A 156 26.29 14.17 -1.88
CA LEU A 156 25.56 14.10 -3.14
C LEU A 156 26.11 12.96 -4.02
N GLU A 157 27.43 12.83 -4.13
CA GLU A 157 28.09 11.81 -4.94
C GLU A 157 27.75 10.39 -4.47
N LEU A 158 27.59 10.16 -3.16
CA LEU A 158 27.13 8.87 -2.62
C LEU A 158 25.71 8.52 -3.09
N LEU A 159 24.78 9.48 -3.07
CA LEU A 159 23.41 9.25 -3.53
C LEU A 159 23.37 9.01 -5.05
N GLN A 160 24.15 9.78 -5.81
CA GLN A 160 24.30 9.62 -7.27
C GLN A 160 24.89 8.25 -7.64
N LEU A 161 25.88 7.79 -6.89
CA LEU A 161 26.51 6.48 -7.07
C LEU A 161 25.50 5.34 -6.95
N GLY A 162 24.64 5.38 -5.93
CA GLY A 162 23.62 4.35 -5.77
C GLY A 162 22.55 4.37 -6.87
N TRP A 163 22.13 5.55 -7.34
CA TRP A 163 21.26 5.64 -8.52
C TRP A 163 21.93 5.04 -9.76
N ARG A 164 23.22 5.32 -9.98
CA ARG A 164 24.01 4.75 -11.08
C ARG A 164 24.11 3.22 -11.02
N ALA A 165 24.29 2.67 -9.82
CA ALA A 165 24.29 1.22 -9.60
C ALA A 165 22.91 0.56 -9.83
N SER A 166 21.86 1.34 -10.09
CA SER A 166 20.46 0.92 -10.02
C SER A 166 19.71 1.19 -11.34
N ASP A 167 18.62 1.96 -11.34
CA ASP A 167 17.83 2.26 -12.54
C ASP A 167 18.46 3.32 -13.47
N GLU A 168 19.43 4.13 -12.99
CA GLU A 168 20.01 5.20 -13.83
C GLU A 168 20.77 4.60 -15.03
N GLY A 169 20.37 5.04 -16.21
CA GLY A 169 20.99 4.72 -17.48
C GLY A 169 22.03 5.76 -17.88
N GLU A 170 22.68 5.50 -19.01
CA GLU A 170 23.61 6.44 -19.64
C GLU A 170 23.26 6.58 -21.12
N MET A 171 23.20 7.82 -21.59
CA MET A 171 22.95 8.14 -22.98
C MET A 171 23.85 9.30 -23.40
N GLY A 172 24.76 9.04 -24.35
CA GLY A 172 25.72 10.05 -24.84
C GLY A 172 26.61 10.62 -23.73
N GLY A 173 27.11 9.77 -22.82
CA GLY A 173 27.96 10.17 -21.70
C GLY A 173 27.25 10.93 -20.58
N ARG A 174 25.91 10.95 -20.57
CA ARG A 174 25.10 11.67 -19.59
C ARG A 174 24.12 10.74 -18.87
N PRO A 175 23.86 10.96 -17.58
CA PRO A 175 22.92 10.15 -16.82
C PRO A 175 21.48 10.42 -17.27
N PHE A 176 20.66 9.37 -17.33
CA PHE A 176 19.22 9.49 -17.54
C PHE A 176 18.43 8.54 -16.64
N MET A 177 17.18 8.90 -16.38
CA MET A 177 16.20 8.06 -15.68
C MET A 177 15.00 7.84 -16.59
N GLY A 178 14.62 6.58 -16.80
CA GLY A 178 13.34 6.19 -17.39
C GLY A 178 12.48 5.52 -16.33
N THR A 179 11.28 6.02 -16.08
CA THR A 179 10.42 5.47 -15.02
C THR A 179 8.93 5.66 -15.30
N THR A 180 8.12 4.76 -14.73
CA THR A 180 6.66 4.90 -14.64
C THR A 180 6.20 5.33 -13.25
N GLN A 181 7.14 5.71 -12.37
CA GLN A 181 6.87 6.09 -10.98
C GLN A 181 7.12 7.58 -10.81
N PRO A 182 6.09 8.39 -10.49
CA PRO A 182 6.24 9.83 -10.45
C PRO A 182 7.18 10.31 -9.35
N TRP A 183 7.20 9.64 -8.20
CA TRP A 183 8.15 9.97 -7.12
C TRP A 183 9.62 9.77 -7.52
N GLN A 184 9.93 8.80 -8.40
CA GLN A 184 11.30 8.55 -8.86
C GLN A 184 11.83 9.68 -9.73
N VAL A 185 10.95 10.37 -10.50
CA VAL A 185 11.32 11.56 -11.28
C VAL A 185 11.96 12.59 -10.37
N PHE A 186 11.24 13.01 -9.32
CA PHE A 186 11.72 14.05 -8.40
C PHE A 186 12.87 13.57 -7.51
N ALA A 187 12.80 12.33 -7.01
CA ALA A 187 13.85 11.77 -6.17
C ALA A 187 15.19 11.68 -6.92
N TRP A 188 15.17 11.35 -8.21
CA TRP A 188 16.38 11.30 -9.03
C TRP A 188 16.84 12.70 -9.46
N THR A 189 15.94 13.58 -9.93
CA THR A 189 16.31 14.94 -10.36
C THR A 189 16.91 15.76 -9.22
N ALA A 190 16.47 15.56 -7.98
CA ALA A 190 17.08 16.21 -6.82
C ALA A 190 18.57 15.83 -6.62
N THR A 191 18.99 14.64 -7.06
CA THR A 191 20.40 14.21 -7.05
C THR A 191 21.14 14.54 -8.36
N ARG A 192 20.41 14.90 -9.42
CA ARG A 192 20.91 15.25 -10.75
C ARG A 192 20.36 16.61 -11.20
N TYR A 193 20.40 17.60 -10.29
CA TYR A 193 19.81 18.92 -10.48
C TYR A 193 20.49 19.71 -11.61
N GLY A 194 19.93 20.83 -12.00
CA GLY A 194 20.40 21.69 -13.08
C GLY A 194 19.55 21.50 -14.34
N GLU A 195 20.18 21.59 -15.51
CA GLU A 195 19.50 21.48 -16.79
C GLU A 195 19.07 20.04 -17.08
N LEU A 196 17.82 19.88 -17.47
CA LEU A 196 17.16 18.61 -17.76
C LEU A 196 16.51 18.66 -19.13
N TYR A 197 16.53 17.51 -19.81
CA TYR A 197 15.72 17.26 -21.00
C TYR A 197 14.75 16.13 -20.69
N ALA A 198 13.45 16.42 -20.70
CA ALA A 198 12.40 15.48 -20.32
C ALA A 198 11.46 15.22 -21.50
N TYR A 199 10.92 14.00 -21.57
CA TYR A 199 9.88 13.63 -22.53
C TYR A 199 9.06 12.45 -22.02
N VAL A 200 7.82 12.36 -22.49
CA VAL A 200 7.01 11.14 -22.31
C VAL A 200 7.42 10.18 -23.41
N ALA A 201 7.97 9.01 -23.04
CA ALA A 201 8.53 8.07 -23.99
C ALA A 201 7.47 7.09 -24.52
N SER A 202 6.57 6.62 -23.65
CA SER A 202 5.54 5.66 -24.02
C SER A 202 4.33 5.71 -23.09
N ALA A 203 3.20 5.18 -23.59
CA ALA A 203 2.06 4.80 -22.77
C ALA A 203 1.92 3.27 -22.81
N ASN A 204 2.00 2.63 -21.64
CA ASN A 204 2.00 1.17 -21.51
C ASN A 204 0.64 0.65 -21.07
N LEU A 205 0.17 -0.42 -21.71
CA LEU A 205 -1.09 -1.10 -21.42
C LEU A 205 -0.88 -2.21 -20.39
N THR A 206 -1.28 -1.91 -19.16
CA THR A 206 -1.24 -2.83 -18.02
C THR A 206 -2.60 -3.51 -17.83
N ARG A 207 -2.66 -4.45 -16.89
CA ARG A 207 -3.94 -5.07 -16.47
C ARG A 207 -4.82 -4.16 -15.59
N GLU A 208 -4.29 -2.99 -15.21
CA GLU A 208 -4.97 -1.98 -14.38
C GLU A 208 -5.29 -0.71 -15.20
N GLY A 209 -5.15 -0.76 -16.54
CA GLY A 209 -5.26 0.39 -17.44
C GLY A 209 -3.91 0.85 -17.98
N ALA A 210 -3.84 2.09 -18.45
CA ALA A 210 -2.62 2.72 -18.94
C ALA A 210 -1.66 3.12 -17.82
N SER A 211 -0.37 3.16 -18.12
CA SER A 211 0.68 3.79 -17.30
C SER A 211 1.59 4.65 -18.18
N VAL A 212 2.03 5.78 -17.67
CA VAL A 212 2.90 6.73 -18.40
C VAL A 212 4.36 6.43 -18.08
N HIS A 213 5.20 6.34 -19.12
CA HIS A 213 6.66 6.21 -18.98
C HIS A 213 7.33 7.54 -19.35
N ILE A 214 8.00 8.17 -18.39
CA ILE A 214 8.74 9.42 -18.58
C ILE A 214 10.22 9.10 -18.61
N GLN A 215 10.94 9.77 -19.52
CA GLN A 215 12.39 9.78 -19.54
C GLN A 215 12.94 11.19 -19.32
N ILE A 216 13.95 11.30 -18.46
CA ILE A 216 14.61 12.56 -18.12
C ILE A 216 16.13 12.39 -18.18
N ASN A 217 16.79 13.28 -18.90
CA ASN A 217 18.24 13.27 -19.11
C ASN A 217 18.86 14.48 -18.40
N ALA A 218 19.89 14.28 -17.58
CA ALA A 218 20.56 15.39 -16.90
C ALA A 218 21.66 15.99 -17.77
N LYS A 219 21.45 17.23 -18.23
CA LYS A 219 22.35 17.97 -19.12
C LYS A 219 23.41 18.78 -18.36
N SER A 220 23.26 18.98 -17.06
CA SER A 220 24.32 19.57 -16.23
C SER A 220 25.36 18.55 -15.73
N TRP A 221 25.11 17.24 -15.88
CA TRP A 221 25.98 16.19 -15.37
C TRP A 221 26.60 15.34 -16.49
N ARG A 222 27.81 14.85 -16.24
CA ARG A 222 28.46 13.79 -17.03
C ARG A 222 28.45 12.50 -16.22
N GLN A 223 28.28 11.37 -16.88
CA GLN A 223 28.41 10.08 -16.22
C GLN A 223 29.88 9.83 -15.86
N ARG A 224 30.12 9.46 -14.60
CA ARG A 224 31.46 9.25 -14.06
C ARG A 224 31.83 7.79 -13.94
N TRP A 225 30.84 6.92 -13.74
CA TRP A 225 31.04 5.52 -13.43
C TRP A 225 30.38 4.63 -14.46
N SER A 226 31.04 3.55 -14.82
CA SER A 226 30.35 2.44 -15.48
C SER A 226 29.31 1.82 -14.52
N LYS A 227 28.35 1.05 -15.04
CA LYS A 227 27.35 0.38 -14.19
C LYS A 227 28.02 -0.57 -13.19
N ALA A 228 28.98 -1.38 -13.67
CA ALA A 228 29.71 -2.36 -12.87
C ALA A 228 30.56 -1.67 -11.79
N GLU A 229 31.30 -0.64 -12.17
CA GLU A 229 32.11 0.15 -11.22
C GLU A 229 31.25 0.77 -10.12
N ALA A 230 30.09 1.35 -10.48
CA ALA A 230 29.19 1.91 -9.49
C ALA A 230 28.70 0.85 -8.49
N ILE A 231 28.33 -0.32 -9.00
CA ILE A 231 27.91 -1.49 -8.22
C ILE A 231 29.03 -1.94 -7.25
N ASP A 232 30.29 -2.00 -7.70
CA ASP A 232 31.44 -2.38 -6.87
C ASP A 232 31.80 -1.33 -5.81
N LEU A 233 31.66 -0.04 -6.16
CA LEU A 233 31.86 1.06 -5.23
C LEU A 233 30.79 1.07 -4.15
N VAL A 234 29.51 0.83 -4.48
CA VAL A 234 28.44 0.65 -3.47
C VAL A 234 28.79 -0.47 -2.50
N ALA A 235 29.33 -1.59 -3.00
CA ALA A 235 29.75 -2.73 -2.17
C ALA A 235 30.85 -2.32 -1.19
N SER A 236 31.82 -1.58 -1.70
CA SER A 236 32.98 -1.12 -0.95
C SER A 236 32.61 -0.06 0.10
N HIS A 237 31.61 0.79 -0.18
CA HIS A 237 31.06 1.73 0.81
C HIS A 237 30.28 0.99 1.89
N LEU A 238 29.44 0.03 1.53
CA LEU A 238 28.69 -0.77 2.49
C LEU A 238 29.60 -1.53 3.46
N ARG A 239 30.69 -2.14 2.97
CA ARG A 239 31.70 -2.80 3.84
C ARG A 239 32.35 -1.86 4.85
N ARG A 240 32.38 -0.55 4.55
CA ARG A 240 32.90 0.50 5.43
C ARG A 240 31.82 1.18 6.28
N GLY A 241 30.59 0.67 6.25
CA GLY A 241 29.47 1.21 7.02
C GLY A 241 28.80 2.44 6.42
N GLU A 242 29.05 2.77 5.15
CA GLU A 242 28.37 3.87 4.45
C GLU A 242 27.14 3.34 3.69
N TRP A 243 25.94 3.81 4.09
CA TRP A 243 24.65 3.30 3.63
C TRP A 243 23.93 4.19 2.62
N ALA A 244 24.34 5.44 2.41
CA ALA A 244 23.72 6.33 1.44
C ALA A 244 23.68 5.79 -0.01
N PRO A 245 24.76 5.19 -0.56
CA PRO A 245 24.68 4.60 -1.89
C PRO A 245 23.80 3.35 -1.92
N VAL A 246 23.67 2.63 -0.81
CA VAL A 246 22.75 1.48 -0.70
C VAL A 246 21.30 1.94 -0.70
N LEU A 247 21.00 3.07 -0.05
CA LEU A 247 19.68 3.67 -0.03
C LEU A 247 19.17 3.95 -1.44
N THR A 248 19.90 4.72 -2.25
CA THR A 248 19.43 5.06 -3.61
C THR A 248 19.50 3.86 -4.56
N MET A 249 20.45 2.94 -4.35
CA MET A 249 20.46 1.69 -5.11
C MET A 249 19.19 0.86 -4.86
N TRP A 250 18.75 0.74 -3.61
CA TRP A 250 17.52 0.05 -3.23
C TRP A 250 16.25 0.82 -3.65
N LEU A 251 16.26 2.15 -3.62
CA LEU A 251 15.12 2.95 -4.10
C LEU A 251 14.83 2.69 -5.59
N GLY A 252 15.82 2.42 -6.44
CA GLY A 252 15.60 1.98 -7.82
C GLY A 252 15.26 0.49 -7.94
N ASP A 253 16.27 -0.38 -7.83
CA ASP A 253 16.22 -1.83 -8.10
C ASP A 253 15.79 -2.68 -6.87
N GLY A 254 15.55 -2.07 -5.71
CA GLY A 254 15.16 -2.78 -4.50
C GLY A 254 13.75 -3.36 -4.50
N LYS A 255 13.58 -4.52 -3.86
CA LYS A 255 12.27 -5.14 -3.65
C LYS A 255 11.58 -4.50 -2.44
N ALA A 256 10.37 -3.98 -2.66
CA ALA A 256 9.48 -3.49 -1.61
C ALA A 256 8.46 -4.59 -1.24
N GLU A 257 8.72 -5.31 -0.15
CA GLU A 257 7.81 -6.33 0.38
C GLU A 257 7.11 -5.84 1.63
N ARG A 258 6.12 -4.95 1.44
CA ARG A 258 5.38 -4.33 2.53
C ARG A 258 4.72 -5.38 3.45
N SER A 259 4.20 -6.46 2.89
CA SER A 259 3.60 -7.56 3.66
C SER A 259 4.61 -8.22 4.60
N GLU A 260 5.83 -8.51 4.12
CA GLU A 260 6.93 -9.03 4.93
C GLU A 260 7.31 -8.05 6.05
N VAL A 261 7.45 -6.76 5.72
CA VAL A 261 7.76 -5.72 6.72
C VAL A 261 6.68 -5.63 7.80
N LEU A 262 5.40 -5.73 7.42
CA LEU A 262 4.27 -5.71 8.34
C LEU A 262 4.19 -6.97 9.21
N SER A 263 4.66 -8.13 8.72
CA SER A 263 4.76 -9.38 9.49
C SER A 263 6.05 -9.48 10.34
N GLY A 264 6.94 -8.49 10.26
CA GLY A 264 8.20 -8.46 11.01
C GLY A 264 9.35 -9.20 10.32
N GLU A 265 9.19 -9.57 9.05
CA GLU A 265 10.25 -10.11 8.22
C GLU A 265 11.01 -8.99 7.51
N TYR A 266 12.20 -8.67 8.02
CA TYR A 266 13.04 -7.59 7.51
C TYR A 266 14.15 -8.13 6.61
N LYS A 267 13.97 -7.99 5.29
CA LYS A 267 14.96 -8.36 4.28
C LYS A 267 15.18 -7.21 3.31
N LEU A 268 16.43 -6.76 3.21
CA LEU A 268 16.83 -5.78 2.20
C LEU A 268 17.33 -6.53 0.97
N VAL A 269 16.57 -6.48 -0.12
CA VAL A 269 16.86 -7.23 -1.36
C VAL A 269 16.93 -6.25 -2.53
N ILE A 270 17.95 -6.41 -3.38
CA ILE A 270 18.12 -5.65 -4.62
C ILE A 270 18.16 -6.64 -5.79
N ALA A 271 17.60 -6.27 -6.94
CA ALA A 271 17.75 -7.05 -8.16
C ALA A 271 19.24 -7.23 -8.48
N ALA A 272 19.69 -8.48 -8.56
CA ALA A 272 21.08 -8.78 -8.89
C ALA A 272 21.25 -8.73 -10.41
N LYS A 273 21.94 -7.70 -10.89
CA LYS A 273 22.67 -7.73 -12.16
C LYS A 273 24.11 -8.09 -11.78
N GLU A 274 24.73 -9.07 -12.46
CA GLU A 274 26.08 -9.55 -12.11
C GLU A 274 27.06 -8.37 -11.87
N PRO A 275 27.95 -8.41 -10.84
CA PRO A 275 28.56 -9.58 -10.19
C PRO A 275 28.33 -9.72 -8.65
N TRP A 276 27.26 -9.16 -8.07
CA TRP A 276 26.94 -9.39 -6.64
C TRP A 276 26.33 -10.77 -6.39
N ARG A 277 27.17 -11.79 -6.15
CA ARG A 277 26.72 -13.12 -5.66
C ARG A 277 27.26 -13.40 -4.25
N PRO A 278 26.47 -13.15 -3.18
CA PRO A 278 26.87 -13.54 -1.83
C PRO A 278 26.28 -14.88 -1.36
N ASN A 279 25.32 -15.50 -2.08
CA ASN A 279 24.68 -16.75 -1.63
C ASN A 279 23.94 -17.51 -2.77
N PRO A 280 24.00 -18.85 -2.89
CA PRO A 280 23.33 -19.62 -3.96
C PRO A 280 21.80 -19.81 -3.80
N SER A 281 21.19 -19.37 -2.70
CA SER A 281 19.80 -19.69 -2.35
C SER A 281 18.75 -18.65 -2.78
N ALA A 282 19.16 -17.53 -3.36
CA ALA A 282 18.25 -16.57 -3.98
C ALA A 282 18.08 -16.92 -5.46
N SER A 283 16.83 -16.95 -5.96
CA SER A 283 16.56 -17.17 -7.39
C SER A 283 17.44 -16.25 -8.24
N ALA A 284 17.90 -16.75 -9.40
CA ALA A 284 18.99 -16.26 -10.27
C ALA A 284 19.05 -14.75 -10.66
N SER A 285 18.20 -13.89 -10.09
CA SER A 285 18.04 -12.47 -10.40
C SER A 285 17.98 -11.53 -9.16
N LYS A 286 18.24 -12.01 -7.94
CA LYS A 286 18.10 -11.21 -6.70
C LYS A 286 19.26 -11.42 -5.72
N ALA A 287 19.73 -10.33 -5.11
CA ALA A 287 20.74 -10.33 -4.06
C ALA A 287 20.15 -9.84 -2.73
N LEU A 288 20.30 -10.65 -1.69
CA LEU A 288 20.04 -10.23 -0.31
C LEU A 288 21.22 -9.36 0.16
N VAL A 289 20.96 -8.10 0.47
CA VAL A 289 21.97 -7.13 0.92
C VAL A 289 22.14 -7.19 2.43
N ALA A 290 21.05 -7.22 3.18
CA ALA A 290 21.05 -7.27 4.64
C ALA A 290 19.74 -7.85 5.19
N ARG A 291 19.76 -8.27 6.47
CA ARG A 291 18.58 -8.74 7.21
C ARG A 291 18.45 -7.98 8.53
N GLY A 292 17.24 -7.98 9.07
CA GLY A 292 16.94 -7.42 10.38
C GLY A 292 16.53 -5.95 10.32
N ARG A 293 15.89 -5.51 11.40
CA ARG A 293 15.41 -4.12 11.58
C ARG A 293 16.54 -3.10 11.48
N GLU A 294 17.71 -3.44 12.03
CA GLU A 294 18.90 -2.59 12.02
C GLU A 294 19.32 -2.14 10.61
N ALA A 295 19.16 -3.00 9.59
CA ALA A 295 19.47 -2.63 8.22
C ALA A 295 18.58 -1.48 7.70
N PHE A 296 17.29 -1.49 8.06
CA PHE A 296 16.36 -0.42 7.71
C PHE A 296 16.60 0.83 8.55
N GLU A 297 17.04 0.70 9.80
CA GLU A 297 17.44 1.82 10.66
C GLU A 297 18.65 2.55 10.06
N ARG A 298 19.68 1.81 9.65
CA ARG A 298 20.86 2.37 8.96
C ARG A 298 20.50 3.05 7.63
N LEU A 299 19.57 2.48 6.85
CA LEU A 299 19.04 3.16 5.66
C LEU A 299 18.37 4.47 6.01
N ARG A 300 17.50 4.48 7.04
CA ARG A 300 16.77 5.67 7.48
C ARG A 300 17.72 6.76 7.98
N GLU A 301 18.70 6.40 8.80
CA GLU A 301 19.73 7.31 9.32
C GLU A 301 20.56 7.91 8.18
N SER A 302 20.91 7.11 7.18
CA SER A 302 21.67 7.58 6.01
C SER A 302 20.88 8.53 5.10
N ALA A 303 19.55 8.57 5.19
CA ALA A 303 18.76 9.39 4.29
C ALA A 303 18.93 10.90 4.54
N GLY A 304 19.14 11.33 5.79
CA GLY A 304 19.31 12.75 6.13
C GLY A 304 18.22 13.65 5.52
N VAL A 305 18.63 14.74 4.87
CA VAL A 305 17.72 15.68 4.17
C VAL A 305 17.00 15.01 2.98
N TYR A 306 17.62 14.03 2.33
CA TYR A 306 16.99 13.27 1.25
C TYR A 306 15.79 12.47 1.75
N GLY A 307 15.82 11.97 2.98
CA GLY A 307 14.67 11.31 3.63
C GLY A 307 13.45 12.24 3.77
N LYS A 308 13.68 13.54 4.03
CA LYS A 308 12.60 14.55 4.09
C LYS A 308 11.97 14.76 2.72
N LEU A 309 12.77 14.74 1.65
CA LEU A 309 12.25 14.77 0.28
C LEU A 309 11.41 13.50 0.01
N LEU A 310 11.91 12.32 0.35
CA LEU A 310 11.19 11.05 0.12
C LEU A 310 9.85 10.96 0.90
N ASP A 311 9.80 11.53 2.11
CA ASP A 311 8.56 11.67 2.89
C ASP A 311 7.51 12.48 2.14
N LEU A 312 7.90 13.64 1.62
CA LEU A 312 7.05 14.54 0.85
C LEU A 312 6.59 13.89 -0.46
N LEU A 313 7.49 13.19 -1.15
CA LEU A 313 7.19 12.49 -2.40
C LEU A 313 6.27 11.29 -2.23
N LYS A 314 5.90 10.93 -0.99
CA LYS A 314 5.06 9.74 -0.71
C LYS A 314 5.64 8.45 -1.30
N ALA A 315 6.98 8.36 -1.35
CA ALA A 315 7.65 7.24 -2.00
C ALA A 315 7.33 5.93 -1.26
N HIS A 316 6.62 5.00 -1.92
CA HIS A 316 6.17 3.74 -1.29
C HIS A 316 7.31 2.93 -0.64
N LYS A 317 8.50 2.91 -1.25
CA LYS A 317 9.69 2.26 -0.71
C LYS A 317 10.18 2.93 0.57
N TRP A 318 10.14 4.26 0.63
CA TRP A 318 10.50 4.99 1.85
C TRP A 318 9.48 4.77 2.97
N ILE A 319 8.19 4.66 2.62
CA ILE A 319 7.15 4.26 3.58
C ILE A 319 7.47 2.89 4.17
N ASP A 320 7.92 1.92 3.36
CA ASP A 320 8.30 0.60 3.87
C ASP A 320 9.50 0.68 4.84
N VAL A 321 10.47 1.57 4.59
CA VAL A 321 11.56 1.84 5.55
C VAL A 321 11.02 2.42 6.86
N LYS A 322 10.04 3.33 6.81
CA LYS A 322 9.39 3.86 8.01
C LYS A 322 8.58 2.80 8.76
N LEU A 323 7.83 1.96 8.04
CA LEU A 323 7.10 0.83 8.63
C LEU A 323 8.05 -0.16 9.31
N ALA A 324 9.25 -0.35 8.79
CA ALA A 324 10.24 -1.23 9.39
C ALA A 324 10.85 -0.67 10.68
N THR A 325 10.95 0.66 10.81
CA THR A 325 11.77 1.33 11.84
C THR A 325 10.98 2.09 12.89
N ASP A 326 9.71 2.43 12.61
CA ASP A 326 8.84 3.21 13.50
C ASP A 326 7.62 2.39 13.91
N ASP A 327 7.63 1.92 15.16
CA ASP A 327 6.56 1.07 15.70
C ASP A 327 5.22 1.82 15.82
N GLY A 328 5.26 3.11 16.13
CA GLY A 328 4.06 3.95 16.22
C GLY A 328 3.45 4.18 14.84
N PHE A 329 4.27 4.54 13.86
CA PHE A 329 3.86 4.68 12.47
C PHE A 329 3.32 3.35 11.91
N ARG A 330 4.00 2.23 12.18
CA ARG A 330 3.54 0.90 11.78
C ARG A 330 2.20 0.53 12.41
N ALA A 331 2.01 0.79 13.71
CA ALA A 331 0.75 0.54 14.40
C ALA A 331 -0.39 1.38 13.82
N ALA A 332 -0.18 2.68 13.62
CA ALA A 332 -1.15 3.58 13.00
C ALA A 332 -1.47 3.17 11.55
N PHE A 333 -0.46 2.79 10.78
CA PHE A 333 -0.64 2.31 9.41
C PHE A 333 -1.50 1.04 9.37
N LYS A 334 -1.26 0.05 10.24
CA LYS A 334 -2.09 -1.14 10.35
C LYS A 334 -3.53 -0.81 10.71
N LEU A 335 -3.76 0.07 11.67
CA LEU A 335 -5.11 0.51 12.05
C LEU A 335 -5.86 1.17 10.88
N ASN A 336 -5.15 1.91 10.03
CA ASN A 336 -5.73 2.61 8.88
C ASN A 336 -5.89 1.72 7.63
N THR A 337 -5.15 0.62 7.52
CA THR A 337 -5.13 -0.25 6.32
C THR A 337 -5.79 -1.61 6.50
N GLU A 338 -5.84 -2.14 7.73
CA GLU A 338 -6.63 -3.33 8.06
C GLU A 338 -8.10 -2.95 8.10
N LYS A 339 -8.79 -3.07 6.96
CA LYS A 339 -10.25 -2.97 6.91
C LYS A 339 -10.83 -3.95 7.93
N ARG A 340 -11.77 -3.50 8.77
CA ARG A 340 -12.48 -4.42 9.66
C ARG A 340 -13.15 -5.47 8.78
N GLY A 341 -13.25 -6.70 9.25
CA GLY A 341 -13.88 -7.77 8.47
C GLY A 341 -15.34 -7.47 8.12
N ILE A 342 -16.01 -6.60 8.90
CA ILE A 342 -17.32 -6.01 8.54
C ILE A 342 -17.24 -5.12 7.29
N ASP A 343 -16.21 -4.32 7.12
CA ASP A 343 -16.05 -3.40 5.99
C ASP A 343 -15.73 -4.18 4.70
N VAL A 344 -14.89 -5.22 4.82
CA VAL A 344 -14.67 -6.19 3.74
C VAL A 344 -15.97 -6.88 3.33
N LEU A 345 -16.80 -7.26 4.30
CA LEU A 345 -18.09 -7.89 4.02
C LEU A 345 -19.10 -6.93 3.40
N ARG A 346 -19.11 -5.65 3.81
CA ARG A 346 -19.93 -4.59 3.20
C ARG A 346 -19.53 -4.33 1.76
N GLU A 347 -18.25 -4.31 1.45
CA GLU A 347 -17.79 -4.13 0.06
C GLU A 347 -18.24 -5.30 -0.83
N ALA A 348 -18.20 -6.53 -0.29
CA ALA A 348 -18.57 -7.72 -1.03
C ALA A 348 -20.10 -7.89 -1.19
N TYR A 349 -20.92 -7.47 -0.21
CA TYR A 349 -22.36 -7.80 -0.16
C TYR A 349 -23.30 -6.61 0.10
N GLY A 350 -22.79 -5.43 0.46
CA GLY A 350 -23.56 -4.27 0.94
C GLY A 350 -24.31 -3.47 -0.13
N ARG A 351 -24.23 -3.85 -1.42
CA ARG A 351 -24.98 -3.20 -2.51
C ARG A 351 -26.39 -3.74 -2.72
N ASN A 352 -26.72 -4.89 -2.13
CA ASN A 352 -28.06 -5.46 -2.23
C ASN A 352 -28.79 -5.24 -0.90
N GLY A 353 -29.48 -4.10 -0.80
CA GLY A 353 -30.40 -3.83 0.30
C GLY A 353 -31.43 -4.94 0.37
N VAL A 354 -31.32 -5.77 1.40
CA VAL A 354 -32.45 -6.57 1.87
C VAL A 354 -32.95 -5.83 3.10
N GLU A 355 -33.96 -4.99 2.90
CA GLU A 355 -34.97 -4.70 3.93
C GLU A 355 -35.59 -6.03 4.36
N THR A 356 -34.90 -6.79 5.21
CA THR A 356 -35.59 -7.79 6.01
C THR A 356 -36.36 -7.02 7.06
N SER A 357 -37.65 -6.87 6.79
CA SER A 357 -38.66 -6.32 7.69
C SER A 357 -38.46 -6.83 9.12
N ALA A 358 -38.73 -5.93 10.07
CA ALA A 358 -38.48 -6.06 11.50
C ALA A 358 -39.12 -7.28 12.19
N GLU A 359 -39.87 -8.11 11.47
CA GLU A 359 -40.71 -9.18 12.02
C GLU A 359 -40.04 -10.57 12.04
N GLN A 360 -38.98 -10.82 11.24
CA GLN A 360 -38.43 -12.19 11.09
C GLN A 360 -37.29 -12.57 12.05
N LEU A 361 -36.79 -11.65 12.87
CA LEU A 361 -35.85 -11.98 13.97
C LEU A 361 -36.57 -12.22 15.30
N GLY A 362 -37.90 -12.03 15.36
CA GLY A 362 -38.71 -12.13 16.57
C GLY A 362 -39.19 -13.54 16.95
N TYR A 363 -38.87 -14.59 16.20
CA TYR A 363 -39.45 -15.93 16.41
C TYR A 363 -38.46 -16.96 16.97
N VAL A 364 -37.79 -16.66 18.09
CA VAL A 364 -37.34 -17.69 19.06
C VAL A 364 -37.44 -17.14 20.49
N GLU A 365 -38.58 -16.56 20.85
CA GLU A 365 -38.94 -16.37 22.26
C GLU A 365 -39.92 -17.48 22.69
N ARG A 366 -39.37 -18.56 23.26
CA ARG A 366 -39.98 -19.22 24.43
C ARG A 366 -39.16 -20.32 25.14
N ASN A 367 -37.92 -20.62 24.74
CA ASN A 367 -37.15 -21.70 25.39
C ASN A 367 -35.72 -21.35 25.87
N SER A 368 -35.32 -20.07 25.93
CA SER A 368 -33.98 -19.65 26.37
C SER A 368 -33.80 -19.52 27.89
N ARG A 369 -34.82 -19.80 28.71
CA ARG A 369 -34.74 -19.66 30.17
C ARG A 369 -33.75 -20.60 30.88
N ARG A 370 -32.99 -21.46 30.19
CA ARG A 370 -31.99 -22.36 30.82
C ARG A 370 -30.79 -22.73 29.93
N ARG A 371 -30.10 -21.76 29.30
CA ARG A 371 -28.76 -22.01 28.73
C ARG A 371 -27.76 -20.98 29.27
N ASN A 372 -26.82 -21.41 30.09
CA ASN A 372 -25.70 -20.58 30.53
C ASN A 372 -24.83 -20.19 29.33
N GLY A 373 -24.30 -18.95 29.34
CA GLY A 373 -23.42 -18.45 28.28
C GLY A 373 -24.11 -17.76 27.11
N VAL A 374 -25.35 -17.29 27.27
CA VAL A 374 -26.07 -16.49 26.26
C VAL A 374 -26.34 -15.09 26.83
N VAL A 375 -26.14 -14.06 26.01
CA VAL A 375 -26.49 -12.66 26.29
C VAL A 375 -27.30 -12.10 25.13
N VAL A 376 -28.26 -11.22 25.41
CA VAL A 376 -29.00 -10.47 24.38
C VAL A 376 -28.46 -9.05 24.39
N VAL A 377 -27.89 -8.60 23.27
CA VAL A 377 -27.28 -7.27 23.13
C VAL A 377 -27.95 -6.56 21.96
N ALA A 378 -28.62 -5.44 22.22
CA ALA A 378 -29.36 -4.68 21.19
C ALA A 378 -30.31 -5.56 20.35
N GLY A 379 -31.01 -6.50 21.00
CA GLY A 379 -31.91 -7.45 20.33
C GLY A 379 -31.22 -8.55 19.51
N VAL A 380 -29.90 -8.72 19.64
CA VAL A 380 -29.13 -9.81 19.03
C VAL A 380 -28.75 -10.83 20.11
N VAL A 381 -29.16 -12.09 19.92
CA VAL A 381 -28.79 -13.20 20.81
C VAL A 381 -27.36 -13.64 20.49
N MET A 382 -26.45 -13.50 21.47
CA MET A 382 -25.02 -13.79 21.32
C MET A 382 -24.54 -14.80 22.37
N TYR A 383 -23.56 -15.62 22.00
CA TYR A 383 -22.95 -16.63 22.85
C TYR A 383 -21.63 -16.13 23.43
N LEU A 384 -21.46 -16.26 24.74
CA LEU A 384 -20.22 -15.93 25.43
C LEU A 384 -19.16 -17.00 25.19
N GLU A 385 -17.94 -16.57 24.91
CA GLU A 385 -16.79 -17.46 24.69
C GLU A 385 -15.52 -16.91 25.34
N LEU A 386 -14.78 -17.80 26.01
CA LEU A 386 -13.44 -17.49 26.55
C LEU A 386 -12.39 -17.70 25.45
N VAL A 387 -11.63 -16.65 25.17
CA VAL A 387 -10.56 -16.66 24.17
C VAL A 387 -9.21 -16.54 24.87
N SER A 388 -8.27 -17.37 24.46
CA SER A 388 -6.93 -17.37 25.06
C SER A 388 -6.11 -16.16 24.62
N GLY A 389 -5.50 -15.49 25.59
CA GLY A 389 -4.56 -14.39 25.40
C GLY A 389 -3.77 -14.14 26.69
N ARG A 390 -2.79 -13.23 26.67
CA ARG A 390 -1.85 -13.00 27.79
C ARG A 390 -2.56 -12.72 29.14
N GLY A 391 -3.76 -12.13 29.12
CA GLY A 391 -4.64 -11.95 30.29
C GLY A 391 -6.00 -12.67 30.23
N GLY A 392 -6.28 -13.43 29.16
CA GLY A 392 -7.60 -13.97 28.83
C GLY A 392 -8.62 -12.92 28.38
N SER A 393 -9.54 -13.31 27.50
CA SER A 393 -10.57 -12.42 26.95
C SER A 393 -11.94 -13.11 26.93
N LEU A 394 -12.99 -12.31 27.12
CA LEU A 394 -14.38 -12.72 26.95
C LEU A 394 -14.96 -12.01 25.74
N VAL A 395 -15.53 -12.76 24.80
CA VAL A 395 -16.22 -12.21 23.64
C VAL A 395 -17.65 -12.71 23.58
N ALA A 396 -18.53 -11.94 22.97
CA ALA A 396 -19.88 -12.40 22.62
C ALA A 396 -19.95 -12.56 21.11
N LYS A 397 -20.42 -13.72 20.65
CA LYS A 397 -20.45 -14.12 19.24
C LYS A 397 -21.87 -14.43 18.77
N TYR A 398 -22.24 -13.93 17.61
CA TYR A 398 -23.41 -14.32 16.84
C TYR A 398 -22.94 -15.06 15.58
N PHE A 399 -23.56 -16.20 15.30
CA PHE A 399 -23.19 -17.07 14.17
C PHE A 399 -24.34 -17.10 13.17
N THR A 400 -24.01 -16.96 11.89
CA THR A 400 -24.98 -17.12 10.79
C THR A 400 -24.26 -17.61 9.54
N ARG A 401 -24.94 -18.35 8.67
CA ARG A 401 -24.42 -18.70 7.34
C ARG A 401 -24.70 -17.61 6.29
N ASP A 402 -25.54 -16.65 6.64
CA ASP A 402 -26.04 -15.60 5.75
C ASP A 402 -25.31 -14.27 5.99
N ALA A 403 -24.74 -13.71 4.92
CA ALA A 403 -23.97 -12.47 4.97
C ALA A 403 -24.84 -11.25 5.30
N GLY A 404 -26.08 -11.20 4.79
CA GLY A 404 -27.04 -10.13 5.07
C GLY A 404 -27.45 -10.09 6.53
N LYS A 405 -27.75 -11.25 7.14
CA LYS A 405 -28.03 -11.38 8.57
C LYS A 405 -26.82 -10.99 9.43
N ALA A 406 -25.60 -11.30 8.98
CA ALA A 406 -24.38 -10.89 9.68
C ALA A 406 -24.23 -9.36 9.68
N LEU A 407 -24.45 -8.73 8.51
CA LEU A 407 -24.40 -7.27 8.37
C LEU A 407 -25.52 -6.58 9.16
N ALA A 408 -26.74 -7.12 9.17
CA ALA A 408 -27.87 -6.58 9.94
C ALA A 408 -27.61 -6.66 11.45
N ALA A 409 -27.12 -7.81 11.94
CA ALA A 409 -26.75 -7.97 13.35
C ALA A 409 -25.63 -6.99 13.74
N ALA A 410 -24.60 -6.84 12.90
CA ALA A 410 -23.52 -5.90 13.13
C ALA A 410 -24.00 -4.44 13.11
N GLY A 411 -24.89 -4.07 12.18
CA GLY A 411 -25.49 -2.75 12.11
C GLY A 411 -26.28 -2.39 13.38
N ARG A 412 -27.07 -3.33 13.93
CA ARG A 412 -27.77 -3.12 15.22
C ARG A 412 -26.81 -2.86 16.38
N LEU A 413 -25.71 -3.61 16.44
CA LEU A 413 -24.69 -3.43 17.47
C LEU A 413 -23.96 -2.07 17.32
N GLU A 414 -23.69 -1.62 16.09
CA GLU A 414 -23.12 -0.29 15.84
C GLU A 414 -24.09 0.84 16.22
N SER A 415 -25.40 0.71 15.91
CA SER A 415 -26.43 1.67 16.33
C SER A 415 -26.56 1.77 17.85
N ALA A 416 -26.19 0.71 18.58
CA ALA A 416 -26.10 0.71 20.04
C ALA A 416 -24.77 1.29 20.59
N GLY A 417 -23.91 1.86 19.74
CA GLY A 417 -22.64 2.47 20.10
C GLY A 417 -21.51 1.47 20.36
N LEU A 418 -21.65 0.23 19.91
CA LEU A 418 -20.66 -0.85 20.07
C LEU A 418 -19.75 -0.94 18.83
N ARG A 419 -18.66 -1.71 18.93
CA ARG A 419 -17.69 -1.91 17.85
C ARG A 419 -17.62 -3.38 17.43
N PRO A 420 -18.64 -3.91 16.74
CA PRO A 420 -18.65 -5.31 16.30
C PRO A 420 -17.62 -5.56 15.20
N ASN A 421 -17.18 -6.81 15.02
CA ASN A 421 -16.42 -7.20 13.84
C ASN A 421 -16.95 -8.52 13.28
N VAL A 422 -16.72 -8.78 11.98
CA VAL A 422 -17.22 -9.98 11.31
C VAL A 422 -16.06 -10.77 10.74
N VAL A 423 -15.97 -12.05 11.10
CA VAL A 423 -14.95 -12.98 10.57
C VAL A 423 -15.60 -14.23 9.98
N ARG A 424 -14.94 -14.84 9.00
CA ARG A 424 -15.32 -16.16 8.47
C ARG A 424 -14.80 -17.26 9.41
N SER A 425 -15.66 -18.18 9.80
CA SER A 425 -15.30 -19.40 10.53
C SER A 425 -16.03 -20.59 9.90
N GLY A 426 -15.32 -21.32 9.05
CA GLY A 426 -15.90 -22.39 8.23
C GLY A 426 -17.07 -21.88 7.37
N PRO A 427 -18.25 -22.52 7.42
CA PRO A 427 -19.43 -22.09 6.66
C PRO A 427 -20.13 -20.86 7.25
N ASN A 428 -19.70 -20.37 8.43
CA ASN A 428 -20.40 -19.30 9.15
C ASN A 428 -19.65 -17.96 9.06
N TYR A 429 -20.42 -16.88 9.06
CA TYR A 429 -20.02 -15.55 9.50
C TYR A 429 -20.20 -15.44 11.01
N VAL A 430 -19.16 -14.96 11.69
CA VAL A 430 -19.15 -14.74 13.14
C VAL A 430 -19.08 -13.25 13.39
N VAL A 431 -20.19 -12.68 13.83
CA VAL A 431 -20.25 -11.30 14.31
C VAL A 431 -19.89 -11.31 15.79
N TYR A 432 -18.91 -10.54 16.22
CA TYR A 432 -18.51 -10.52 17.62
C TYR A 432 -18.26 -9.12 18.15
N ILE A 433 -18.49 -8.94 19.45
CA ILE A 433 -18.07 -7.78 20.22
C ILE A 433 -17.02 -8.19 21.26
N ALA A 434 -16.06 -7.31 21.50
CA ALA A 434 -14.92 -7.58 22.35
C ALA A 434 -15.23 -7.37 23.84
N THR A 435 -14.30 -7.79 24.71
CA THR A 435 -14.43 -7.66 26.17
C THR A 435 -14.72 -6.23 26.60
N ALA A 436 -14.10 -5.22 25.98
CA ALA A 436 -14.33 -3.81 26.31
C ALA A 436 -15.80 -3.39 26.12
N ASP A 437 -16.47 -3.87 25.07
CA ASP A 437 -17.88 -3.58 24.81
C ASP A 437 -18.76 -4.30 25.83
N LEU A 438 -18.46 -5.56 26.14
CA LEU A 438 -19.18 -6.33 27.17
C LEU A 438 -19.06 -5.72 28.56
N LEU A 439 -17.89 -5.19 28.94
CA LEU A 439 -17.70 -4.50 30.22
C LEU A 439 -18.55 -3.23 30.29
N ARG A 440 -18.50 -2.39 29.25
CA ARG A 440 -19.31 -1.16 29.15
C ARG A 440 -20.81 -1.45 29.23
N LEU A 441 -21.26 -2.55 28.63
CA LEU A 441 -22.64 -3.02 28.73
C LEU A 441 -22.98 -3.50 30.15
N ALA A 442 -22.15 -4.37 30.73
CA ALA A 442 -22.38 -4.91 32.07
C ALA A 442 -22.36 -3.83 33.16
N GLU A 443 -21.63 -2.73 32.98
CA GLU A 443 -21.68 -1.58 33.89
C GLU A 443 -23.06 -0.91 33.92
N ARG A 444 -23.81 -0.95 32.82
CA ARG A 444 -25.09 -0.24 32.66
C ARG A 444 -26.31 -1.15 32.71
N ASP A 445 -26.13 -2.43 32.39
CA ASP A 445 -27.20 -3.42 32.27
C ASP A 445 -26.98 -4.55 33.28
N GLY A 446 -27.88 -4.63 34.27
CA GLY A 446 -27.84 -5.63 35.33
C GLY A 446 -28.09 -7.07 34.85
N GLU A 447 -28.84 -7.26 33.76
CA GLU A 447 -29.11 -8.58 33.19
C GLU A 447 -27.89 -9.11 32.46
N ILE A 448 -27.25 -8.28 31.62
CA ILE A 448 -25.99 -8.62 30.95
C ILE A 448 -24.91 -8.91 32.00
N ARG A 449 -24.79 -8.07 33.03
CA ARG A 449 -23.84 -8.29 34.14
C ARG A 449 -24.05 -9.65 34.80
N ARG A 450 -25.30 -9.98 35.12
CA ARG A 450 -25.66 -11.25 35.76
C ARG A 450 -25.36 -12.45 34.86
N ALA A 451 -25.69 -12.37 33.57
CA ALA A 451 -25.43 -13.44 32.61
C ALA A 451 -23.93 -13.71 32.44
N VAL A 452 -23.11 -12.66 32.34
CA VAL A 452 -21.64 -12.77 32.28
C VAL A 452 -21.08 -13.35 33.59
N ALA A 453 -21.53 -12.85 34.75
CA ALA A 453 -21.09 -13.35 36.05
C ALA A 453 -21.39 -14.85 36.23
N LEU A 454 -22.59 -15.30 35.88
CA LEU A 454 -22.99 -16.71 35.96
C LEU A 454 -22.15 -17.58 35.02
N TYR A 455 -21.92 -17.12 33.79
CA TYR A 455 -21.07 -17.84 32.83
C TYR A 455 -19.62 -17.98 33.34
N LEU A 456 -19.01 -16.90 33.85
CA LEU A 456 -17.66 -16.94 34.37
C LEU A 456 -17.55 -17.83 35.61
N ALA A 457 -18.53 -17.79 36.52
CA ALA A 457 -18.57 -18.65 37.71
C ALA A 457 -18.68 -20.14 37.33
N GLU A 458 -19.52 -20.48 36.37
CA GLU A 458 -19.62 -21.85 35.84
C GLU A 458 -18.29 -22.29 35.21
N LYS A 459 -17.67 -21.47 34.36
CA LYS A 459 -16.39 -21.84 33.71
C LYS A 459 -15.23 -21.94 34.69
N ALA A 460 -15.23 -21.16 35.78
CA ALA A 460 -14.25 -21.29 36.85
C ALA A 460 -14.41 -22.59 37.64
N LYS A 461 -15.66 -23.04 37.87
CA LYS A 461 -15.96 -24.25 38.65
C LYS A 461 -15.84 -25.53 37.82
N ASP A 462 -16.54 -25.58 36.70
CA ASP A 462 -16.82 -26.80 35.95
C ASP A 462 -16.18 -26.81 34.55
N GLY A 463 -15.46 -25.74 34.17
CA GLY A 463 -14.78 -25.64 32.87
C GLY A 463 -13.56 -26.56 32.72
N THR A 464 -13.04 -26.66 31.49
CA THR A 464 -11.73 -27.29 31.21
C THR A 464 -10.59 -26.55 31.94
N PRO A 465 -9.41 -27.16 32.17
CA PRO A 465 -8.29 -26.50 32.87
C PRO A 465 -7.98 -25.10 32.31
N ARG A 466 -7.98 -24.97 30.98
CA ARG A 466 -7.76 -23.69 30.29
C ARG A 466 -8.90 -22.68 30.49
N GLN A 467 -10.15 -23.15 30.51
CA GLN A 467 -11.30 -22.27 30.78
C GLN A 467 -11.33 -21.78 32.22
N ARG A 468 -10.95 -22.62 33.19
CA ARG A 468 -10.86 -22.22 34.60
C ARG A 468 -9.83 -21.11 34.78
N GLU A 469 -8.63 -21.31 34.23
CA GLU A 469 -7.56 -20.31 34.27
C GLU A 469 -8.00 -18.96 33.66
N LEU A 470 -8.65 -19.00 32.49
CA LEU A 470 -9.12 -17.79 31.81
C LEU A 470 -10.25 -17.09 32.57
N ALA A 471 -11.22 -17.84 33.11
CA ALA A 471 -12.32 -17.30 33.89
C ALA A 471 -11.81 -16.63 35.18
N GLU A 472 -10.91 -17.28 35.91
CA GLU A 472 -10.30 -16.73 37.12
C GLU A 472 -9.50 -15.45 36.84
N LYS A 473 -8.71 -15.42 35.76
CA LYS A 473 -7.98 -14.21 35.33
C LYS A 473 -8.91 -13.04 35.02
N ILE A 474 -10.09 -13.30 34.46
CA ILE A 474 -11.09 -12.27 34.17
C ILE A 474 -11.77 -11.80 35.47
N LEU A 475 -12.19 -12.72 36.33
CA LEU A 475 -12.81 -12.39 37.63
C LEU A 475 -11.87 -11.60 38.55
N LYS A 476 -10.56 -11.92 38.57
CA LYS A 476 -9.55 -11.16 39.33
C LYS A 476 -9.40 -9.72 38.82
N ARG A 477 -9.48 -9.51 37.51
CA ARG A 477 -9.36 -8.16 36.91
C ARG A 477 -10.64 -7.34 37.01
N HIS A 478 -11.80 -8.01 37.08
CA HIS A 478 -13.10 -7.37 37.11
C HIS A 478 -13.95 -7.93 38.27
N PRO A 479 -13.65 -7.53 39.53
CA PRO A 479 -14.29 -8.10 40.72
C PRO A 479 -15.80 -7.88 40.81
N PHE A 480 -16.36 -6.92 40.07
CA PHE A 480 -17.80 -6.64 40.07
C PHE A 480 -18.65 -7.76 39.42
N PHE A 481 -18.03 -8.78 38.83
CA PHE A 481 -18.68 -10.02 38.41
C PHE A 481 -18.69 -11.11 39.50
N LEU A 482 -18.03 -10.90 40.65
CA LEU A 482 -18.03 -11.86 41.75
C LEU A 482 -19.40 -11.84 42.47
N PRO A 483 -20.01 -13.00 42.73
CA PRO A 483 -21.15 -13.09 43.64
C PRO A 483 -20.73 -12.67 45.06
N ASN A 484 -21.57 -11.92 45.77
CA ASN A 484 -21.33 -11.47 47.16
C ASN A 484 -20.96 -12.59 48.15
N ARG A 485 -21.19 -13.88 47.84
CA ARG A 485 -20.78 -15.02 48.67
C ARG A 485 -19.29 -15.42 48.54
N LEU A 486 -18.60 -15.06 47.45
CA LEU A 486 -17.16 -15.37 47.26
C LEU A 486 -16.23 -14.27 47.81
N ALA A 487 -16.72 -13.04 47.93
CA ALA A 487 -15.97 -11.92 48.53
C ALA A 487 -15.59 -12.17 50.01
N ALA A 488 -16.35 -13.02 50.73
CA ALA A 488 -16.07 -13.38 52.11
C ALA A 488 -14.91 -14.39 52.27
N SER A 489 -14.57 -15.15 51.22
CA SER A 489 -13.53 -16.21 51.27
C SER A 489 -12.12 -15.72 50.93
N LEU A 490 -11.96 -14.45 50.54
CA LEU A 490 -10.67 -13.84 50.19
C LEU A 490 -10.14 -12.89 51.27
N LYS A 491 -10.73 -12.87 52.47
CA LYS A 491 -10.11 -12.16 53.60
C LYS A 491 -8.89 -12.96 54.07
N PRO A 492 -7.69 -12.35 54.12
CA PRO A 492 -6.54 -12.98 54.76
C PRO A 492 -6.83 -13.14 56.25
N ALA A 493 -6.43 -14.27 56.83
CA ALA A 493 -6.28 -14.38 58.28
C ALA A 493 -5.18 -13.40 58.70
N SER A 494 -5.53 -12.44 59.56
CA SER A 494 -4.59 -11.50 60.17
C SER A 494 -4.15 -12.02 61.54
N PRO A 495 -3.02 -11.50 62.03
CA PRO A 495 -1.66 -12.00 61.83
C PRO A 495 -1.36 -13.34 62.54
#